data_AF-F1CJ30-F1
#
_entry.id   AF-F1CJ30-F1
#
_cell.length_a   1.000
_cell.length_b   1.000
_cell.length_c   1.000
_cell.angle_alpha   90.00
_cell.angle_beta   90.00
_cell.angle_gamma   90.00
#
_symmetry.space_group_name_H-M   'P 1'
#
loop_
_entity.id
_entity.type
_entity.pdbx_description
1 polymer ?
#
loop_
_entity_poly.entity_id
_entity_poly.type
_entity_poly.pdbx_seq_one_letter_code
_entity_poly.pdbx_strand_id
1 'polypeptide(L)'
;TIVNLPDIIHLKKKYKSYLYLDEAHSIGALGTSGRGVVDYYGCDPKDVDILMGTFTKSFGAAGGYIAGSKDLINYLRSNCYSFSYATSMSSPVVCQITSAMKVIMGEDGTNEGQQRITQLAQNTRYFRQKLKEKGFIIYGNKDSPVVPLLLYMPAKIPAFVRELLKRGIATVGVAFPATPLVESRARFCISAAHTREMLDKALSAIDEVGDLLRLKYSRHSKNNVGSH
;
A
#
# COMPACT_ATOMS: atom_id res chain seq x y z
N THR A 1 8.22 -1.58 -0.22
CA THR A 1 9.17 -0.45 -0.23
C THR A 1 8.51 0.69 -1.01
N ILE A 2 9.03 1.91 -0.92
CA ILE A 2 8.63 3.02 -1.81
C ILE A 2 9.84 3.28 -2.69
N VAL A 3 9.62 3.43 -3.99
CA VAL A 3 10.69 3.67 -4.96
C VAL A 3 11.26 5.07 -4.79
N ASN A 4 12.58 5.24 -4.92
CA ASN A 4 13.19 6.57 -4.90
C ASN A 4 12.94 7.28 -6.24
N LEU A 5 11.76 7.89 -6.38
CA LEU A 5 11.32 8.52 -7.62
C LEU A 5 12.24 9.68 -8.07
N PRO A 6 12.73 10.58 -7.19
CA PRO A 6 13.68 11.64 -7.58
C PRO A 6 14.91 11.13 -8.34
N ASP A 7 15.55 10.07 -7.84
CA ASP A 7 16.74 9.49 -8.48
C ASP A 7 16.40 8.89 -9.86
N ILE A 8 15.24 8.25 -9.98
CA ILE A 8 14.79 7.69 -11.26
C ILE A 8 14.49 8.79 -12.27
N ILE A 9 13.86 9.89 -11.84
CA ILE A 9 13.63 11.07 -12.69
C ILE A 9 14.97 11.68 -13.13
N HIS A 10 15.96 11.74 -12.24
CA HIS A 10 17.31 12.19 -12.59
C HIS A 10 17.94 11.29 -13.68
N LEU A 11 17.87 9.96 -13.52
CA LEU A 11 18.36 9.01 -14.51
C LEU A 11 17.62 9.13 -15.85
N LYS A 12 16.29 9.29 -15.82
CA LYS A 12 15.46 9.57 -17.01
C LYS A 12 15.98 10.79 -17.77
N LYS A 13 16.18 11.92 -17.06
CA LYS A 13 16.67 13.17 -17.66
C LYS A 13 18.07 13.04 -18.24
N LYS A 14 18.94 12.23 -17.61
CA LYS A 14 20.31 11.95 -18.06
C LYS A 14 20.35 11.07 -19.31
N TYR A 15 19.61 9.96 -19.31
CA TYR A 15 19.67 8.94 -20.37
C TYR A 15 18.56 9.07 -21.43
N LYS A 16 17.68 10.07 -21.30
CA LYS A 16 16.58 10.36 -22.25
C LYS A 16 15.65 9.17 -22.49
N SER A 17 15.36 8.42 -21.43
CA SER A 17 14.41 7.31 -21.47
C SER A 17 12.98 7.78 -21.18
N TYR A 18 11.99 6.96 -21.53
CA TYR A 18 10.64 7.08 -20.99
C TYR A 18 10.56 6.49 -19.58
N LEU A 19 9.68 7.07 -18.76
CA LEU A 19 9.38 6.63 -17.40
C LEU A 19 7.90 6.26 -17.31
N TYR A 20 7.68 4.96 -17.09
CA TYR A 20 6.39 4.38 -16.74
C TYR A 20 6.35 4.13 -15.23
N LEU A 21 5.35 4.68 -14.55
CA LEU A 21 5.16 4.54 -13.11
C LEU A 21 3.79 3.94 -12.80
N ASP A 22 3.79 2.79 -12.11
CA ASP A 22 2.59 2.17 -11.55
C ASP A 22 2.34 2.69 -10.12
N GLU A 23 1.24 3.42 -9.96
CA GLU A 23 0.79 4.05 -8.71
C GLU A 23 -0.35 3.24 -8.04
N ALA A 24 -0.59 1.98 -8.42
CA ALA A 24 -1.72 1.19 -7.95
C ALA A 24 -1.82 1.09 -6.41
N HIS A 25 -0.68 1.00 -5.72
CA HIS A 25 -0.64 0.83 -4.26
C HIS A 25 -0.41 2.13 -3.47
N SER A 26 -0.33 3.26 -4.17
CA SER A 26 0.08 4.54 -3.61
C SER A 26 -0.95 5.64 -3.85
N ILE A 27 -1.64 5.63 -4.99
CA ILE A 27 -2.77 6.52 -5.26
C ILE A 27 -3.85 6.36 -4.17
N GLY A 28 -4.35 7.46 -3.63
CA GLY A 28 -5.29 7.54 -2.51
C GLY A 28 -4.70 7.20 -1.12
N ALA A 29 -3.40 6.90 -1.01
CA ALA A 29 -2.78 6.48 0.25
C ALA A 29 -1.47 7.22 0.60
N LEU A 30 -0.68 7.62 -0.39
CA LEU A 30 0.59 8.32 -0.21
C LEU A 30 0.50 9.76 -0.73
N GLY A 31 1.35 10.61 -0.17
CA GLY A 31 1.35 12.05 -0.43
C GLY A 31 0.42 12.80 0.50
N THR A 32 0.59 14.12 0.57
CA THR A 32 -0.27 14.97 1.38
C THR A 32 -1.68 15.03 0.82
N SER A 33 -1.83 14.97 -0.51
CA SER A 33 -3.09 15.03 -1.25
C SER A 33 -3.56 13.66 -1.77
N GLY A 34 -2.87 12.58 -1.39
CA GLY A 34 -3.24 11.22 -1.83
C GLY A 34 -2.95 10.96 -3.30
N ARG A 35 -2.11 11.74 -3.97
CA ARG A 35 -1.80 11.58 -5.41
C ARG A 35 -0.71 10.56 -5.71
N GLY A 36 -0.25 9.82 -4.69
CA GLY A 36 0.70 8.73 -4.86
C GLY A 36 2.14 9.09 -4.55
N VAL A 37 3.08 8.36 -5.14
CA VAL A 37 4.52 8.52 -4.91
C VAL A 37 5.04 9.83 -5.48
N VAL A 38 4.49 10.29 -6.61
CA VAL A 38 4.81 11.62 -7.17
C VAL A 38 4.59 12.72 -6.13
N ASP A 39 3.44 12.73 -5.48
CA ASP A 39 3.07 13.70 -4.45
C ASP A 39 3.85 13.48 -3.14
N TYR A 40 4.09 12.22 -2.76
CA TYR A 40 4.93 11.88 -1.60
C TYR A 40 6.33 12.50 -1.65
N TYR A 41 6.94 12.57 -2.83
CA TYR A 41 8.25 13.22 -3.03
C TYR A 41 8.16 14.67 -3.51
N GLY A 42 6.97 15.22 -3.71
CA GLY A 42 6.78 16.57 -4.27
C GLY A 42 7.37 16.74 -5.69
N CYS A 43 7.42 15.67 -6.46
CA CYS A 43 7.90 15.69 -7.84
C CYS A 43 6.82 16.27 -8.78
N ASP A 44 7.24 16.86 -9.91
CA ASP A 44 6.30 17.29 -10.95
C ASP A 44 5.75 16.03 -11.66
N PRO A 45 4.42 15.83 -11.72
CA PRO A 45 3.82 14.74 -12.50
C PRO A 45 4.25 14.72 -13.97
N LYS A 46 4.61 15.88 -14.55
CA LYS A 46 5.11 15.98 -15.94
C LYS A 46 6.46 15.31 -16.16
N ASP A 47 7.23 15.08 -15.10
CA ASP A 47 8.49 14.33 -15.19
C ASP A 47 8.26 12.82 -15.37
N VAL A 48 7.02 12.34 -15.23
CA VAL A 48 6.60 10.96 -15.51
C VAL A 48 5.82 10.92 -16.82
N ASP A 49 6.22 10.06 -17.78
CA ASP A 49 5.57 10.05 -19.11
C ASP A 49 4.26 9.27 -19.09
N ILE A 50 4.22 8.18 -18.33
CA ILE A 50 3.06 7.29 -18.22
C ILE A 50 2.81 6.98 -16.75
N LEU A 51 1.67 7.43 -16.25
CA LEU A 51 1.14 7.10 -14.93
C LEU A 51 0.06 6.04 -15.09
N MET A 52 0.25 4.87 -14.49
CA MET A 52 -0.76 3.82 -14.45
C MET A 52 -1.30 3.70 -13.03
N GLY A 53 -2.61 3.45 -12.92
CA GLY A 53 -3.22 3.14 -11.64
C GLY A 53 -4.44 2.23 -11.78
N THR A 54 -4.96 1.79 -10.64
CA THR A 54 -6.13 0.91 -10.57
C THR A 54 -7.21 1.47 -9.66
N PHE A 55 -8.46 1.20 -10.02
CA PHE A 55 -9.64 1.58 -9.24
C PHE A 55 -10.04 0.53 -8.19
N THR A 56 -9.38 -0.63 -8.18
CA THR A 56 -9.73 -1.77 -7.31
C THR A 56 -9.28 -1.65 -5.86
N LYS A 57 -8.51 -0.61 -5.52
CA LYS A 57 -7.89 -0.44 -4.20
C LYS A 57 -8.49 0.75 -3.47
N SER A 58 -7.79 1.89 -3.44
CA SER A 58 -8.23 3.08 -2.70
C SER A 58 -9.60 3.61 -3.14
N PHE A 59 -9.97 3.40 -4.40
CA PHE A 59 -11.27 3.81 -4.95
C PHE A 59 -12.40 2.77 -4.73
N GLY A 60 -12.07 1.56 -4.27
CA GLY A 60 -13.05 0.51 -3.94
C GLY A 60 -13.93 0.03 -5.09
N ALA A 61 -13.53 0.25 -6.34
CA ALA A 61 -14.31 0.02 -7.55
C ALA A 61 -13.65 -1.04 -8.46
N ALA A 62 -13.78 -0.92 -9.79
CA ALA A 62 -13.19 -1.86 -10.75
C ALA A 62 -12.48 -1.14 -11.90
N GLY A 63 -11.47 -1.80 -12.48
CA GLY A 63 -10.72 -1.32 -13.63
C GLY A 63 -9.41 -0.59 -13.29
N GLY A 64 -8.88 0.12 -14.28
CA GLY A 64 -7.66 0.90 -14.18
C GLY A 64 -7.59 2.01 -15.22
N TYR A 65 -6.54 2.81 -15.13
CA TYR A 65 -6.35 3.97 -15.99
C TYR A 65 -4.88 4.14 -16.36
N ILE A 66 -4.66 4.82 -17.47
CA ILE A 66 -3.38 5.36 -17.87
C ILE A 66 -3.57 6.86 -18.03
N ALA A 67 -2.68 7.64 -17.42
CA ALA A 67 -2.59 9.09 -17.55
C ALA A 67 -1.22 9.45 -18.14
N GLY A 68 -1.20 10.49 -18.97
CA GLY A 68 -0.01 10.94 -19.70
C GLY A 68 -0.37 12.07 -20.65
N SER A 69 0.49 12.37 -21.61
CA SER A 69 0.22 13.43 -22.59
C SER A 69 -1.00 13.10 -23.47
N LYS A 70 -1.68 14.14 -23.96
CA LYS A 70 -2.85 13.97 -24.84
C LYS A 70 -2.51 13.14 -26.08
N ASP A 71 -1.33 13.38 -26.67
CA ASP A 71 -0.88 12.66 -27.87
C ASP A 71 -0.64 11.18 -27.58
N LEU A 72 -0.02 10.86 -26.44
CA LEU A 72 0.16 9.48 -25.98
C LEU A 72 -1.19 8.79 -25.77
N ILE A 73 -2.13 9.42 -25.06
CA ILE A 73 -3.43 8.81 -24.77
C ILE A 73 -4.23 8.60 -26.05
N ASN A 74 -4.21 9.56 -26.98
CA ASN A 74 -4.86 9.40 -28.29
C ASN A 74 -4.24 8.25 -29.10
N TYR A 75 -2.90 8.17 -29.11
CA TYR A 75 -2.20 7.06 -29.76
C TYR A 75 -2.60 5.70 -29.15
N LEU A 76 -2.62 5.59 -27.82
CA LEU A 76 -3.04 4.36 -27.14
C LEU A 76 -4.49 3.98 -27.45
N ARG A 77 -5.41 4.95 -27.53
CA ARG A 77 -6.82 4.67 -27.87
C ARG A 77 -6.99 4.09 -29.27
N SER A 78 -6.18 4.53 -30.23
CA SER A 78 -6.28 4.07 -31.62
C SER A 78 -5.48 2.78 -31.89
N ASN A 79 -4.42 2.49 -31.12
CA ASN A 79 -3.50 1.40 -31.42
C ASN A 79 -3.53 0.24 -30.40
N CYS A 80 -4.12 0.44 -29.22
CA CYS A 80 -4.16 -0.61 -28.20
C CYS A 80 -5.36 -1.53 -28.39
N TYR A 81 -5.11 -2.77 -28.79
CA TYR A 81 -6.15 -3.79 -28.91
C TYR A 81 -6.96 -3.99 -27.62
N SER A 82 -6.30 -3.90 -26.46
CA SER A 82 -6.96 -4.00 -25.16
C SER A 82 -7.90 -2.85 -24.87
N PHE A 83 -7.78 -1.72 -25.56
CA PHE A 83 -8.77 -0.63 -25.49
C PHE A 83 -9.84 -0.79 -26.57
N SER A 84 -9.44 -1.05 -27.82
CA SER A 84 -10.36 -1.14 -28.96
C SER A 84 -11.37 -2.29 -28.87
N TYR A 85 -10.99 -3.42 -28.26
CA TYR A 85 -11.85 -4.59 -28.12
C TYR A 85 -12.43 -4.78 -26.72
N ALA A 86 -12.11 -3.90 -25.76
CA ALA A 86 -12.66 -3.99 -24.42
C ALA A 86 -14.08 -3.40 -24.36
N THR A 87 -14.93 -4.03 -23.55
CA THR A 87 -16.22 -3.45 -23.18
C THR A 87 -16.01 -2.29 -22.22
N SER A 88 -16.74 -1.20 -22.45
CA SER A 88 -16.73 -0.05 -21.55
C SER A 88 -17.13 -0.42 -20.13
N MET A 89 -16.55 0.28 -19.16
CA MET A 89 -16.89 0.15 -17.75
C MET A 89 -18.37 0.51 -17.51
N SER A 90 -19.03 -0.22 -16.61
CA SER A 90 -20.43 0.05 -16.29
C SER A 90 -20.60 1.42 -15.61
N SER A 91 -21.69 2.11 -15.95
CA SER A 91 -21.99 3.46 -15.45
C SER A 91 -21.97 3.57 -13.91
N PRO A 92 -22.55 2.62 -13.13
CA PRO A 92 -22.48 2.68 -11.67
C PRO A 92 -21.05 2.67 -11.11
N VAL A 93 -20.15 1.91 -11.74
CA VAL A 93 -18.73 1.82 -11.32
C VAL A 93 -18.02 3.15 -11.61
N VAL A 94 -18.27 3.76 -12.77
CA VAL A 94 -17.71 5.09 -13.10
C VAL A 94 -18.21 6.16 -12.12
N CYS A 95 -19.49 6.11 -11.74
CA CYS A 95 -20.06 7.03 -10.75
C CYS A 95 -19.35 6.88 -9.39
N GLN A 96 -19.15 5.65 -8.91
CA GLN A 96 -18.42 5.37 -7.68
C GLN A 96 -16.98 5.89 -7.72
N ILE A 97 -16.25 5.64 -8.82
CA ILE A 97 -14.88 6.12 -9.00
C ILE A 97 -14.83 7.65 -8.94
N THR A 98 -15.73 8.31 -9.67
CA THR A 98 -15.79 9.78 -9.72
C THR A 98 -16.10 10.37 -8.36
N SER A 99 -17.05 9.76 -7.61
CA SER A 99 -17.36 10.17 -6.25
C SER A 99 -16.17 10.00 -5.31
N ALA A 100 -15.50 8.84 -5.34
CA ALA A 100 -14.31 8.58 -4.52
C ALA A 100 -13.16 9.55 -4.85
N MET A 101 -12.94 9.86 -6.13
CA MET A 101 -11.95 10.87 -6.55
C MET A 101 -12.27 12.25 -5.98
N LYS A 102 -13.52 12.69 -6.09
CA LYS A 102 -13.96 13.99 -5.56
C LYS A 102 -13.71 14.09 -4.06
N VAL A 103 -14.05 13.06 -3.29
CA VAL A 103 -13.81 13.02 -1.83
C VAL A 103 -12.31 13.06 -1.53
N ILE A 104 -11.49 12.27 -2.22
CA ILE A 104 -10.03 12.26 -2.03
C ILE A 104 -9.43 13.64 -2.34
N MET A 105 -9.93 14.31 -3.38
CA MET A 105 -9.46 15.62 -3.83
C MET A 105 -10.07 16.79 -3.05
N GLY A 106 -11.06 16.56 -2.18
CA GLY A 106 -11.82 17.61 -1.49
C GLY A 106 -12.76 18.42 -2.40
N GLU A 107 -13.05 17.93 -3.61
CA GLU A 107 -13.96 18.57 -4.57
C GLU A 107 -15.44 18.35 -4.23
N ASP A 108 -15.73 17.51 -3.25
CA ASP A 108 -17.06 17.31 -2.66
C ASP A 108 -17.42 18.41 -1.64
N GLY A 109 -16.49 19.33 -1.36
CA GLY A 109 -16.66 20.41 -0.38
C GLY A 109 -16.40 19.98 1.06
N THR A 110 -15.89 18.77 1.28
CA THR A 110 -15.53 18.26 2.61
C THR A 110 -14.02 18.09 2.76
N ASN A 111 -13.56 17.90 4.01
CA ASN A 111 -12.18 17.54 4.31
C ASN A 111 -12.00 16.04 4.58
N GLU A 112 -12.99 15.22 4.21
CA GLU A 112 -13.02 13.80 4.56
C GLU A 112 -11.85 13.02 3.94
N GLY A 113 -11.53 13.26 2.66
CA GLY A 113 -10.39 12.62 2.00
C GLY A 113 -9.07 12.89 2.71
N GLN A 114 -8.80 14.16 3.03
CA GLN A 114 -7.60 14.59 3.74
C GLN A 114 -7.48 13.95 5.13
N GLN A 115 -8.59 13.90 5.87
CA GLN A 115 -8.64 13.25 7.18
C GLN A 115 -8.33 11.75 7.08
N ARG A 116 -8.93 11.06 6.10
CA ARG A 116 -8.68 9.62 5.85
C ARG A 116 -7.23 9.34 5.48
N ILE A 117 -6.61 10.14 4.62
CA ILE A 117 -5.19 9.99 4.25
C ILE A 117 -4.29 10.17 5.48
N THR A 118 -4.55 11.21 6.28
CA THR A 118 -3.79 11.49 7.50
C THR A 118 -3.95 10.36 8.52
N GLN A 119 -5.17 9.88 8.74
CA GLN A 119 -5.46 8.77 9.63
C GLN A 119 -4.78 7.48 9.17
N LEU A 120 -4.81 7.17 7.88
CA LEU A 120 -4.13 6.00 7.31
C LEU A 120 -2.62 6.04 7.57
N ALA A 121 -1.99 7.20 7.35
CA ALA A 121 -0.56 7.39 7.61
C ALA A 121 -0.22 7.19 9.10
N GLN A 122 -1.03 7.75 10.00
CA GLN A 122 -0.86 7.60 11.45
C GLN A 122 -1.03 6.14 11.90
N ASN A 123 -2.11 5.48 11.46
CA ASN A 123 -2.39 4.07 11.74
C ASN A 123 -1.26 3.16 11.25
N THR A 124 -0.78 3.41 10.03
CA THR A 124 0.31 2.65 9.42
C THR A 124 1.60 2.77 10.22
N ARG A 125 2.01 4.00 10.55
CA ARG A 125 3.23 4.25 11.34
C ARG A 125 3.12 3.60 12.72
N TYR A 126 1.99 3.76 13.38
CA TYR A 126 1.73 3.15 14.68
C TYR A 126 1.84 1.63 14.67
N PHE A 127 1.10 0.97 13.77
CA PHE A 127 1.06 -0.48 13.69
C PHE A 127 2.45 -1.06 13.38
N ARG A 128 3.19 -0.43 12.45
CA ARG A 128 4.57 -0.81 12.12
C ARG A 128 5.52 -0.66 13.31
N GLN A 129 5.42 0.46 14.03
CA GLN A 129 6.26 0.71 15.20
C GLN A 129 6.00 -0.34 16.29
N LYS A 130 4.74 -0.60 16.62
CA LYS A 130 4.36 -1.57 17.66
C LYS A 130 4.80 -2.99 17.33
N LEU A 131 4.69 -3.40 16.07
CA LEU A 131 5.21 -4.71 15.64
C LEU A 131 6.74 -4.81 15.81
N LYS A 132 7.48 -3.75 15.51
CA LYS A 132 8.93 -3.71 15.72
C LYS A 132 9.29 -3.78 17.21
N GLU A 133 8.59 -3.01 18.05
CA GLU A 133 8.75 -3.05 19.52
C GLU A 133 8.49 -4.45 20.10
N LYS A 134 7.58 -5.21 19.49
CA LYS A 134 7.27 -6.60 19.85
C LYS A 134 8.27 -7.64 19.32
N GLY A 135 9.31 -7.21 18.60
CA GLY A 135 10.39 -8.10 18.14
C GLY A 135 10.16 -8.72 16.75
N PHE A 136 9.16 -8.27 15.99
CA PHE A 136 8.96 -8.72 14.61
C PHE A 136 9.84 -7.95 13.62
N ILE A 137 10.26 -8.64 12.55
CA ILE A 137 10.99 -8.01 11.44
C ILE A 137 9.97 -7.58 10.38
N ILE A 138 9.85 -6.27 10.20
CA ILE A 138 8.92 -5.65 9.24
C ILE A 138 9.70 -5.13 8.05
N TYR A 139 9.32 -5.58 6.86
CA TYR A 139 9.95 -5.16 5.61
C TYR A 139 9.31 -3.89 5.04
N GLY A 140 10.04 -3.15 4.20
CA GLY A 140 9.53 -1.99 3.47
C GLY A 140 9.55 -0.65 4.22
N ASN A 141 8.97 0.37 3.57
CA ASN A 141 9.01 1.76 4.02
C ASN A 141 7.98 2.00 5.15
N LYS A 142 8.30 2.90 6.09
CA LYS A 142 7.45 3.30 7.23
C LYS A 142 6.10 3.91 6.83
N ASP A 143 6.04 4.55 5.66
CA ASP A 143 4.85 5.28 5.20
C ASP A 143 3.95 4.43 4.28
N SER A 144 4.37 3.21 3.91
CA SER A 144 3.56 2.34 3.06
C SER A 144 2.45 1.66 3.88
N PRO A 145 1.16 1.77 3.47
CA PRO A 145 0.02 1.17 4.18
C PRO A 145 0.02 -0.35 4.16
N VAL A 146 0.88 -0.95 3.33
CA VAL A 146 1.13 -2.39 3.30
C VAL A 146 2.25 -2.71 4.27
N VAL A 147 1.94 -3.50 5.29
CA VAL A 147 2.85 -3.90 6.36
C VAL A 147 3.20 -5.38 6.22
N PRO A 148 4.31 -5.71 5.55
CA PRO A 148 4.79 -7.08 5.46
C PRO A 148 5.60 -7.47 6.70
N LEU A 149 5.10 -8.47 7.44
CA LEU A 149 5.77 -9.10 8.57
C LEU A 149 6.48 -10.36 8.08
N LEU A 150 7.81 -10.38 8.15
CA LEU A 150 8.61 -11.50 7.66
C LEU A 150 8.50 -12.70 8.61
N LEU A 151 8.07 -13.83 8.06
CA LEU A 151 7.94 -15.10 8.77
C LEU A 151 9.11 -16.05 8.49
N TYR A 152 9.79 -15.87 7.35
CA TYR A 152 10.93 -16.65 6.83
C TYR A 152 10.68 -18.14 6.57
N MET A 153 9.84 -18.79 7.37
CA MET A 153 9.53 -20.21 7.30
C MET A 153 8.15 -20.42 6.67
N PRO A 154 8.06 -20.88 5.40
CA PRO A 154 6.78 -21.16 4.73
C PRO A 154 5.85 -22.06 5.54
N ALA A 155 6.40 -23.08 6.22
CA ALA A 155 5.63 -24.03 7.02
C ALA A 155 4.86 -23.38 8.19
N LYS A 156 5.32 -22.24 8.70
CA LYS A 156 4.66 -21.52 9.80
C LYS A 156 3.55 -20.57 9.33
N ILE A 157 3.49 -20.24 8.04
CA ILE A 157 2.51 -19.28 7.52
C ILE A 157 1.07 -19.78 7.70
N PRO A 158 0.70 -21.02 7.32
CA PRO A 158 -0.68 -21.48 7.49
C PRO A 158 -1.09 -21.53 8.96
N ALA A 159 -0.17 -21.91 9.85
CA ALA A 159 -0.40 -21.90 11.29
C ALA A 159 -0.64 -20.46 11.80
N PHE A 160 0.19 -19.50 11.39
CA PHE A 160 0.05 -18.10 11.77
C PHE A 160 -1.30 -17.51 11.32
N VAL A 161 -1.67 -17.73 10.05
CA VAL A 161 -2.95 -17.26 9.50
C VAL A 161 -4.13 -17.89 10.22
N ARG A 162 -4.10 -19.21 10.46
CA ARG A 162 -5.19 -19.93 11.12
C ARG A 162 -5.35 -19.51 12.59
N GLU A 163 -4.25 -19.34 13.31
CA GLU A 163 -4.27 -18.91 14.72
C GLU A 163 -4.77 -17.48 14.90
N LEU A 164 -4.45 -16.58 13.95
CA LEU A 164 -5.03 -15.24 13.92
C LEU A 164 -6.52 -15.26 13.56
N LEU A 165 -6.93 -16.09 12.60
CA LEU A 165 -8.33 -16.24 12.22
C LEU A 165 -9.19 -16.74 13.39
N LYS A 166 -8.69 -17.71 14.17
CA LYS A 166 -9.35 -18.16 15.42
C LYS A 166 -9.54 -17.03 16.44
N ARG A 167 -8.68 -16.01 16.42
CA ARG A 167 -8.76 -14.81 17.26
C ARG A 167 -9.56 -13.67 16.60
N GLY A 168 -10.21 -13.95 15.47
CA GLY A 168 -11.05 -13.00 14.74
C GLY A 168 -10.26 -11.99 13.89
N ILE A 169 -9.00 -12.30 13.54
CA ILE A 169 -8.15 -11.42 12.71
C ILE A 169 -7.84 -12.11 11.40
N ALA A 170 -8.36 -11.56 10.30
CA ALA A 170 -8.03 -12.00 8.97
C ALA A 170 -6.69 -11.41 8.51
N THR A 171 -5.77 -12.26 8.06
CA THR A 171 -4.53 -11.85 7.42
C THR A 171 -4.20 -12.77 6.27
N VAL A 172 -3.42 -12.29 5.31
CA VAL A 172 -3.01 -13.06 4.14
C VAL A 172 -1.54 -13.45 4.29
N GLY A 173 -1.31 -14.76 4.27
CA GLY A 173 0.03 -15.33 4.12
C GLY A 173 0.48 -15.25 2.66
N VAL A 174 1.69 -14.76 2.43
CA VAL A 174 2.30 -14.66 1.10
C VAL A 174 3.59 -15.47 1.09
N ALA A 175 3.66 -16.43 0.18
CA ALA A 175 4.78 -17.34 -0.02
C ALA A 175 5.10 -17.48 -1.52
N PHE A 176 6.07 -18.32 -1.85
CA PHE A 176 6.36 -18.70 -3.23
C PHE A 176 5.10 -19.22 -3.94
N PRO A 177 4.85 -18.85 -5.21
CA PRO A 177 5.72 -18.08 -6.13
C PRO A 177 5.61 -16.56 -6.03
N ALA A 178 4.70 -16.02 -5.21
CA ALA A 178 4.47 -14.56 -5.13
C ALA A 178 5.65 -13.81 -4.49
N THR A 179 6.44 -14.48 -3.66
CA THR A 179 7.68 -13.95 -3.05
C THR A 179 8.77 -15.03 -3.05
N PRO A 180 10.06 -14.66 -3.04
CA PRO A 180 11.15 -15.62 -2.81
C PRO A 180 10.91 -16.42 -1.52
N LEU A 181 11.35 -17.69 -1.49
CA LEU A 181 11.13 -18.59 -0.34
C LEU A 181 11.59 -17.97 0.99
N VAL A 182 12.76 -17.33 0.97
CA VAL A 182 13.39 -16.66 2.12
C VAL A 182 12.66 -15.40 2.57
N GLU A 183 11.77 -14.82 1.76
CA GLU A 183 10.99 -13.61 2.10
C GLU A 183 9.50 -13.89 2.35
N SER A 184 9.18 -15.14 2.68
CA SER A 184 7.87 -15.57 3.15
C SER A 184 7.35 -14.67 4.26
N ARG A 185 6.13 -14.14 4.12
CA ARG A 185 5.61 -13.05 4.97
C ARG A 185 4.10 -13.09 5.15
N ALA A 186 3.62 -12.52 6.26
CA ALA A 186 2.22 -12.13 6.39
C ALA A 186 2.07 -10.68 5.94
N ARG A 187 1.03 -10.38 5.15
CA ARG A 187 0.76 -9.04 4.62
C ARG A 187 -0.46 -8.46 5.32
N PHE A 188 -0.24 -7.39 6.10
CA PHE A 188 -1.32 -6.58 6.66
C PHE A 188 -1.53 -5.35 5.80
N CYS A 189 -2.79 -5.06 5.46
CA CYS A 189 -3.18 -3.84 4.74
C CYS A 189 -3.93 -2.95 5.72
N ILE A 190 -3.34 -1.81 6.08
CA ILE A 190 -3.94 -0.88 7.02
C ILE A 190 -4.95 0.01 6.27
N SER A 191 -6.04 0.35 6.95
CA SER A 191 -7.10 1.23 6.48
C SER A 191 -7.19 2.46 7.39
N ALA A 192 -7.67 3.57 6.84
CA ALA A 192 -8.08 4.74 7.59
C ALA A 192 -9.21 4.42 8.59
N ALA A 193 -10.04 3.42 8.28
CA ALA A 193 -11.18 3.02 9.11
C ALA A 193 -10.80 2.18 10.34
N HIS A 194 -9.55 1.69 10.44
CA HIS A 194 -9.12 0.96 11.63
C HIS A 194 -9.00 1.92 12.82
N THR A 195 -9.71 1.63 13.90
CA THR A 195 -9.57 2.36 15.16
C THR A 195 -8.32 1.91 15.92
N ARG A 196 -7.91 2.69 16.93
CA ARG A 196 -6.74 2.36 17.76
C ARG A 196 -6.94 1.04 18.49
N GLU A 197 -8.15 0.82 19.00
CA GLU A 197 -8.53 -0.39 19.75
C GLU A 197 -8.50 -1.63 18.85
N MET A 198 -8.95 -1.51 17.59
CA MET A 198 -8.85 -2.60 16.61
C MET A 198 -7.38 -2.96 16.32
N LEU A 199 -6.53 -1.94 16.16
CA LEU A 199 -5.09 -2.14 15.93
C LEU A 199 -4.43 -2.77 17.16
N ASP A 200 -4.75 -2.33 18.37
CA ASP A 200 -4.19 -2.87 19.61
C ASP A 200 -4.63 -4.33 19.84
N LYS A 201 -5.91 -4.65 19.60
CA LYS A 201 -6.40 -6.02 19.60
C LYS A 201 -5.65 -6.90 18.60
N ALA A 202 -5.44 -6.40 17.39
CA ALA A 202 -4.67 -7.11 16.37
C ALA A 202 -3.20 -7.32 16.80
N LEU A 203 -2.57 -6.28 17.35
CA LEU A 203 -1.19 -6.33 17.84
C LEU A 203 -1.02 -7.32 18.99
N SER A 204 -1.97 -7.39 19.93
CA SER A 204 -1.94 -8.35 21.05
C SER A 204 -2.00 -9.79 20.55
N ALA A 205 -2.96 -10.08 19.66
CA ALA A 205 -3.09 -11.41 19.08
C ALA A 205 -1.87 -11.81 18.24
N ILE A 206 -1.30 -10.88 17.47
CA ILE A 206 -0.06 -11.14 16.72
C ILE A 206 1.10 -11.44 17.68
N ASP A 207 1.18 -10.73 18.81
CA ASP A 207 2.20 -10.95 19.84
C ASP A 207 2.13 -12.37 20.41
N GLU A 208 0.94 -12.81 20.82
CA GLU A 208 0.67 -14.14 21.37
C GLU A 208 1.00 -15.25 20.36
N VAL A 209 0.50 -15.12 19.12
CA VAL A 209 0.77 -16.09 18.05
C VAL A 209 2.25 -16.08 17.68
N GLY A 210 2.90 -14.93 17.75
CA GLY A 210 4.34 -14.80 17.54
C GLY A 210 5.18 -15.54 18.59
N ASP A 211 4.74 -15.55 19.85
CA ASP A 211 5.38 -16.36 20.90
C ASP A 211 5.13 -17.86 20.67
N LEU A 212 3.87 -18.24 20.41
CA LEU A 212 3.47 -19.63 20.16
C LEU A 212 4.28 -20.25 19.02
N LEU A 213 4.44 -19.52 17.92
CA LEU A 213 5.13 -20.00 16.72
C LEU A 213 6.61 -19.63 16.67
N ARG A 214 7.14 -18.94 17.69
CA ARG A 214 8.53 -18.45 17.77
C ARG A 214 8.94 -17.66 16.52
N LEU A 215 8.23 -16.56 16.26
CA LEU A 215 8.38 -15.68 15.08
C LEU A 215 9.00 -14.31 15.38
N LYS A 216 9.38 -14.07 16.64
CA LYS A 216 10.02 -12.82 17.10
C LYS A 216 11.53 -12.91 16.92
N TYR A 217 11.97 -12.65 15.69
CA TYR A 217 13.38 -12.82 15.30
C TYR A 217 14.28 -11.64 15.66
N SER A 218 13.72 -10.45 15.94
CA SER A 218 14.51 -9.28 16.28
C SER A 218 15.05 -9.36 17.71
N ARG A 219 16.35 -9.11 17.87
CA ARG A 219 17.03 -9.07 19.17
C ARG A 219 16.98 -7.70 19.86
N HIS A 220 16.20 -6.73 19.35
CA HIS A 220 15.97 -5.47 20.09
C HIS A 220 15.26 -5.79 21.40
N SER A 221 16.06 -5.82 22.46
CA SER A 221 15.68 -6.26 23.79
C SER A 221 14.55 -5.41 24.35
N LYS A 222 13.60 -6.06 25.05
CA LYS A 222 12.59 -5.40 25.90
C LYS A 222 13.21 -4.61 27.09
N ASN A 223 14.55 -4.56 27.21
CA ASN A 223 15.24 -4.10 28.42
C ASN A 223 15.48 -2.58 28.58
N ASN A 224 14.92 -1.70 27.74
CA ASN A 224 15.14 -0.25 27.90
C ASN A 224 13.92 0.52 28.46
N VAL A 225 13.02 -0.15 29.17
CA VAL A 225 11.97 0.50 29.97
C VAL A 225 12.10 0.04 31.42
N GLY A 226 13.10 0.59 32.12
CA GLY A 226 13.28 0.36 33.55
C GLY A 226 14.73 0.38 34.03
N SER A 227 15.41 1.53 33.92
CA SER A 227 16.47 1.96 34.86
C SER A 227 17.13 3.23 34.31
N HIS A 228 16.73 4.37 34.88
CA HIS A 228 17.47 5.62 35.17
C HIS A 228 16.55 6.83 35.05
#